data_AF-A0A372DD98-F1
#
_entry.id   AF-A0A372DD98-F1
#
_cell.length_a   1.000
_cell.length_b   1.000
_cell.length_c   1.000
_cell.angle_alpha   90.00
_cell.angle_beta   90.00
_cell.angle_gamma   90.00
#
_symmetry.space_group_name_H-M   'P 1'
#
loop_
_entity.id
_entity.type
_entity.pdbx_description
1 polymer ?
#
loop_
_entity_poly.entity_id
_entity_poly.type
_entity_poly.pdbx_seq_one_letter_code
_entity_poly.pdbx_strand_id
1 'polypeptide(L)'
;MKVDQRPPSPQPTQAPQPIAPSRQPGLWRQLSNNFALMATGGLVAIVATSAAGIGNWGKGISDFVAAPFNTPQPPAKADVRSLTIDQIRGASELTTTVFSMEAIVPAQRDRVLGQFVVGSTKLLYIAYGEISAGIDFNKLKPEDVRQGADGKLEIRLPAPEILDRKIDVGRSRVYDYDRGFLGLGPDSGPELMARAQEAALDRVTESACQRGLLNEANKRAVMVVSQMLAPTQAGLPKGAKPVTIIPQEPDPAACPIAKPINPPAINPPATNPPATAPNGAADAPAAPAQS
;
A
#
# COMPACT_ATOMS: atom_id res chain seq x y z
N MET A 1 15.97 1.55 71.75
CA MET A 1 15.49 2.12 73.03
C MET A 1 14.44 3.18 72.69
N LYS A 2 13.16 2.84 72.87
CA LYS A 2 12.16 3.51 73.74
C LYS A 2 11.80 4.94 73.29
N VAL A 3 10.72 5.10 72.51
CA VAL A 3 9.33 5.39 72.95
C VAL A 3 9.21 6.83 73.45
N ASP A 4 8.41 7.67 72.76
CA ASP A 4 7.22 8.25 73.39
C ASP A 4 6.27 8.88 72.36
N GLN A 5 5.00 8.50 72.45
CA GLN A 5 3.83 9.14 71.84
C GLN A 5 3.14 9.96 72.93
N ARG A 6 2.86 11.25 72.71
CA ARG A 6 1.51 11.85 72.91
C ARG A 6 1.44 13.34 72.57
N PRO A 7 0.24 13.84 72.21
CA PRO A 7 -0.03 15.20 71.76
C PRO A 7 -0.39 16.13 72.94
N PRO A 8 -0.58 17.43 72.67
CA PRO A 8 -1.70 18.11 73.31
C PRO A 8 -2.51 19.01 72.37
N SER A 9 -3.81 18.98 72.63
CA SER A 9 -4.94 19.63 71.98
C SER A 9 -5.20 21.06 72.53
N PRO A 10 -6.43 21.60 72.44
CA PRO A 10 -6.89 22.70 71.58
C PRO A 10 -7.08 24.04 72.34
N GLN A 11 -7.51 25.11 71.64
CA GLN A 11 -8.44 26.21 72.06
C GLN A 11 -8.09 27.57 71.41
N PRO A 12 -8.99 28.58 71.39
CA PRO A 12 -10.46 28.57 71.35
C PRO A 12 -11.06 29.54 70.30
N THR A 13 -12.33 29.28 69.98
CA THR A 13 -13.27 30.10 69.20
C THR A 13 -13.39 31.56 69.66
N GLN A 14 -13.38 32.50 68.72
CA GLN A 14 -14.07 33.80 68.84
C GLN A 14 -14.81 34.12 67.54
N ALA A 15 -16.14 34.23 67.61
CA ALA A 15 -16.98 35.02 66.72
C ALA A 15 -17.64 36.07 67.64
N PRO A 16 -17.80 37.35 67.27
CA PRO A 16 -18.61 37.82 66.12
C PRO A 16 -17.99 39.06 65.42
N GLN A 17 -18.54 39.60 64.32
CA GLN A 17 -19.41 40.79 64.30
C GLN A 17 -19.99 41.00 62.88
N PRO A 18 -21.26 41.41 62.72
CA PRO A 18 -21.87 41.77 61.45
C PRO A 18 -21.52 43.23 61.08
N ILE A 19 -20.98 43.45 59.87
CA ILE A 19 -20.73 44.79 59.35
C ILE A 19 -21.94 45.19 58.50
N ALA A 20 -22.65 46.22 58.95
CA ALA A 20 -23.76 46.85 58.24
C ALA A 20 -23.30 47.45 56.89
N PRO A 21 -24.17 47.51 55.86
CA PRO A 21 -23.80 47.99 54.54
C PRO A 21 -23.58 49.50 54.53
N SER A 22 -22.35 49.94 54.25
CA SER A 22 -22.07 51.33 53.92
C SER A 22 -22.48 51.61 52.47
N ARG A 23 -23.56 52.35 52.34
CA ARG A 23 -24.10 52.88 51.09
C ARG A 23 -23.17 53.98 50.59
N GLN A 24 -22.37 53.70 49.55
CA GLN A 24 -21.69 54.75 48.78
C GLN A 24 -22.01 54.68 47.28
N PRO A 25 -22.13 55.84 46.63
CA PRO A 25 -22.94 56.00 45.43
C PRO A 25 -22.09 56.01 44.15
N GLY A 26 -22.68 55.52 43.06
CA GLY A 26 -22.49 56.15 41.75
C GLY A 26 -21.25 55.82 40.91
N LEU A 27 -20.47 54.77 41.22
CA LEU A 27 -19.31 54.41 40.39
C LEU A 27 -19.64 53.66 39.09
N TRP A 28 -20.88 53.19 38.92
CA TRP A 28 -21.33 52.47 37.71
C TRP A 28 -21.86 53.36 36.58
N ARG A 29 -21.93 54.68 36.80
CA ARG A 29 -22.41 55.64 35.79
C ARG A 29 -21.28 56.36 35.03
N GLN A 30 -20.03 56.19 35.46
CA GLN A 30 -18.85 56.81 34.82
C GLN A 30 -18.09 55.86 33.88
N LEU A 31 -18.32 54.55 33.94
CA LEU A 31 -17.78 53.58 32.98
C LEU A 31 -18.59 53.51 31.68
N SER A 32 -19.84 53.98 31.66
CA SER A 32 -20.67 54.00 30.44
C SER A 32 -20.44 55.22 29.55
N ASN A 33 -19.83 56.30 30.06
CA ASN A 33 -19.72 57.57 29.32
C ASN A 33 -18.39 57.79 28.59
N ASN A 34 -17.35 56.98 28.86
CA ASN A 34 -16.08 57.07 28.12
C ASN A 34 -15.99 56.11 26.92
N PHE A 35 -16.93 55.18 26.76
CA PHE A 35 -16.96 54.30 25.58
C PHE A 35 -17.52 55.03 24.33
N ALA A 36 -18.32 56.09 24.53
CA ALA A 36 -18.94 56.84 23.43
C ALA A 36 -17.99 57.85 22.73
N LEU A 37 -16.83 58.17 23.32
CA LEU A 37 -15.89 59.16 22.76
C LEU A 37 -14.62 58.55 22.15
N MET A 38 -14.60 57.23 21.92
CA MET A 38 -13.53 56.55 21.19
C MET A 38 -13.98 55.99 19.83
N ALA A 39 -15.22 56.26 19.40
CA ALA A 39 -15.75 55.85 18.09
C ALA A 39 -15.72 56.98 17.04
N THR A 40 -15.66 58.24 17.44
CA THR A 40 -15.67 59.39 16.51
C THR A 40 -14.29 59.94 16.18
N GLY A 41 -13.27 59.73 17.02
CA GLY A 41 -11.89 60.16 16.73
C GLY A 41 -11.15 59.27 15.72
N GLY A 42 -11.44 57.96 15.70
CA GLY A 42 -10.78 57.02 14.79
C GLY A 42 -11.21 57.14 13.32
N LEU A 43 -12.45 57.58 13.07
CA LEU A 43 -12.98 57.67 11.69
C LEU A 43 -12.49 58.92 10.94
N VAL A 44 -12.12 60.01 11.63
CA VAL A 44 -11.62 61.23 10.96
C VAL A 44 -10.17 61.08 10.51
N ALA A 45 -9.36 60.27 11.20
CA ALA A 45 -7.98 59.96 10.77
C ALA A 45 -7.92 59.03 9.54
N ILE A 46 -8.97 58.22 9.31
CA ILE A 46 -9.09 57.35 8.12
C ILE A 46 -9.51 58.16 6.88
N VAL A 47 -10.29 59.24 7.05
CA VAL A 47 -10.73 60.09 5.93
C VAL A 47 -9.70 61.18 5.57
N ALA A 48 -8.88 61.65 6.52
CA ALA A 48 -7.85 62.65 6.20
C ALA A 48 -6.59 62.07 5.51
N THR A 49 -6.39 60.75 5.54
CA THR A 49 -5.32 60.07 4.78
C THR A 49 -5.76 59.60 3.39
N SER A 50 -6.99 59.91 2.96
CA SER A 50 -7.52 59.50 1.65
C SER A 50 -7.24 60.47 0.50
N ALA A 51 -6.35 61.45 0.68
CA ALA A 51 -5.96 62.38 -0.41
C ALA A 51 -4.57 62.10 -1.00
N ALA A 52 -3.77 61.17 -0.45
CA ALA A 52 -2.40 60.92 -0.92
C ALA A 52 -1.99 59.43 -1.02
N GLY A 53 -2.94 58.49 -1.04
CA GLY A 53 -2.59 57.07 -0.92
C GLY A 53 -3.50 56.07 -1.63
N ILE A 54 -4.15 56.45 -2.74
CA ILE A 54 -4.98 55.53 -3.53
C ILE A 54 -4.12 54.96 -4.67
N GLY A 55 -3.34 53.92 -4.39
CA GLY A 55 -2.53 53.26 -5.43
C GLY A 55 -2.11 51.83 -5.11
N ASN A 56 -1.89 51.49 -3.84
CA ASN A 56 -1.30 50.18 -3.46
C ASN A 56 -2.05 49.37 -2.39
N TRP A 57 -3.25 49.78 -1.95
CA TRP A 57 -3.97 49.10 -0.87
C TRP A 57 -4.46 47.69 -1.18
N GLY A 58 -4.47 47.27 -2.46
CA GLY A 58 -4.89 45.91 -2.83
C GLY A 58 -3.91 44.80 -2.44
N LYS A 59 -2.61 45.12 -2.25
CA LYS A 59 -1.57 44.11 -1.98
C LYS A 59 -1.47 43.70 -0.50
N GLY A 60 -1.73 44.61 0.43
CA GLY A 60 -1.58 44.33 1.87
C GLY A 60 -2.70 43.47 2.46
N ILE A 61 -3.92 43.57 1.92
CA ILE A 61 -5.10 42.82 2.37
C ILE A 61 -5.08 41.39 1.85
N SER A 62 -4.58 41.17 0.62
CA SER A 62 -4.42 39.82 0.07
C SER A 62 -3.43 38.99 0.89
N ASP A 63 -2.35 39.61 1.37
CA ASP A 63 -1.32 38.94 2.16
C ASP A 63 -1.82 38.58 3.56
N PHE A 64 -2.65 39.43 4.19
CA PHE A 64 -3.23 39.16 5.51
C PHE A 64 -4.32 38.07 5.49
N VAL A 65 -5.09 37.98 4.40
CA VAL A 65 -6.12 36.93 4.23
C VAL A 65 -5.50 35.61 3.76
N ALA A 66 -4.39 35.63 3.02
CA ALA A 66 -3.71 34.42 2.53
C ALA A 66 -2.74 33.78 3.55
N ALA A 67 -2.25 34.54 4.53
CA ALA A 67 -1.25 34.07 5.49
C ALA A 67 -1.63 32.83 6.31
N PRO A 68 -2.87 32.63 6.81
CA PRO A 68 -3.22 31.45 7.59
C PRO A 68 -3.52 30.20 6.73
N PHE A 69 -3.74 30.34 5.42
CA PHE A 69 -4.13 29.24 4.53
C PHE A 69 -2.98 28.68 3.69
N ASN A 70 -1.83 29.35 3.66
CA ASN A 70 -0.67 28.94 2.87
C ASN A 70 0.47 28.35 3.73
N THR A 71 0.14 27.70 4.85
CA THR A 71 1.15 26.99 5.64
C THR A 71 1.60 25.74 4.87
N PRO A 72 2.89 25.64 4.47
CA PRO A 72 3.41 24.43 3.88
C PRO A 72 3.23 23.30 4.90
N GLN A 73 2.45 22.28 4.55
CA GLN A 73 2.30 21.09 5.38
C GLN A 73 3.70 20.50 5.60
N PRO A 74 4.14 20.29 6.86
CA PRO A 74 5.45 19.70 7.11
C PRO A 74 5.52 18.32 6.43
N PRO A 75 6.62 18.01 5.72
CA PRO A 75 6.75 16.75 4.99
C PRO A 75 6.61 15.58 5.97
N ALA A 76 5.91 14.52 5.54
CA ALA A 76 5.73 13.31 6.32
C ALA A 76 7.10 12.75 6.75
N LYS A 77 7.40 12.80 8.05
CA LYS A 77 8.65 12.28 8.60
C LYS A 77 8.45 10.82 8.95
N ALA A 78 9.12 9.92 8.22
CA ALA A 78 9.25 8.52 8.63
C ALA A 78 10.36 8.42 9.68
N ASP A 79 10.00 8.09 10.93
CA ASP A 79 10.97 7.79 12.00
C ASP A 79 11.51 6.37 11.76
N VAL A 80 12.70 6.26 11.16
CA VAL A 80 13.35 4.96 10.93
C VAL A 80 14.11 4.59 12.18
N ARG A 81 13.49 3.76 13.03
CA ARG A 81 14.18 3.11 14.14
C ARG A 81 14.88 1.87 13.61
N SER A 82 16.19 1.97 13.37
CA SER A 82 17.00 0.84 12.93
C SER A 82 17.17 -0.18 14.07
N LEU A 83 16.39 -1.25 14.03
CA LEU A 83 16.67 -2.48 14.78
C LEU A 83 17.43 -3.42 13.83
N THR A 84 18.75 -3.32 13.83
CA THR A 84 19.59 -4.22 13.02
C THR A 84 19.76 -5.54 13.77
N ILE A 85 18.96 -6.54 13.40
CA ILE A 85 19.26 -7.94 13.69
C ILE A 85 19.73 -8.53 12.36
N ASP A 86 21.03 -8.47 12.11
CA ASP A 86 21.66 -9.20 11.01
C ASP A 86 21.74 -10.68 11.40
N GLN A 87 20.63 -11.38 11.24
CA GLN A 87 20.66 -12.83 11.25
C GLN A 87 21.18 -13.27 9.89
N ILE A 88 22.47 -13.62 9.84
CA ILE A 88 23.07 -14.26 8.67
C ILE A 88 22.34 -15.60 8.47
N ARG A 89 21.31 -15.60 7.63
CA ARG A 89 20.68 -16.82 7.16
C ARG A 89 21.70 -17.51 6.26
N GLY A 90 22.18 -18.68 6.68
CA GLY A 90 22.80 -19.60 5.72
C GLY A 90 21.87 -19.79 4.53
N ALA A 91 22.42 -19.98 3.34
CA ALA A 91 21.64 -20.17 2.11
C ALA A 91 20.88 -21.52 2.16
N SER A 92 19.81 -21.55 2.95
CA SER A 92 18.91 -22.69 3.12
C SER A 92 17.98 -22.85 1.91
N GLU A 93 17.78 -21.80 1.14
CA GLU A 93 16.87 -21.78 0.00
C GLU A 93 17.65 -21.43 -1.26
N LEU A 94 17.47 -22.23 -2.31
CA LEU A 94 18.00 -21.96 -3.64
C LEU A 94 16.89 -21.41 -4.53
N THR A 95 16.87 -20.10 -4.73
CA THR A 95 16.01 -19.47 -5.74
C THR A 95 16.58 -19.72 -7.13
N THR A 96 15.81 -20.37 -8.01
CA THR A 96 16.28 -20.77 -9.35
C THR A 96 15.56 -20.04 -10.47
N THR A 97 14.32 -19.61 -10.22
CA THR A 97 13.50 -18.90 -11.21
C THR A 97 12.76 -17.76 -10.54
N VAL A 98 12.79 -16.61 -11.18
CA VAL A 98 12.00 -15.43 -10.79
C VAL A 98 11.06 -15.11 -11.94
N PHE A 99 9.77 -15.01 -11.62
CA PHE A 99 8.74 -14.60 -12.55
C PHE A 99 8.19 -13.25 -12.14
N SER A 100 8.06 -12.34 -13.10
CA SER A 100 7.50 -11.03 -12.82
C SER A 100 6.57 -10.55 -13.93
N MET A 101 5.54 -9.82 -13.54
CA MET A 101 4.57 -9.22 -14.45
C MET A 101 3.82 -8.07 -13.79
N GLU A 102 3.23 -7.21 -14.62
CA GLU A 102 2.30 -6.19 -14.17
C GLU A 102 0.87 -6.75 -14.12
N ALA A 103 0.17 -6.46 -13.02
CA ALA A 103 -1.24 -6.77 -12.82
C ALA A 103 -2.03 -5.48 -12.59
N ILE A 104 -3.07 -5.29 -13.40
CA ILE A 104 -3.99 -4.16 -13.27
C ILE A 104 -5.18 -4.63 -12.46
N VAL A 105 -5.35 -4.07 -11.26
CA VAL A 105 -6.36 -4.51 -10.29
C VAL A 105 -7.30 -3.35 -9.96
N PRO A 106 -8.55 -3.40 -10.45
CA PRO A 106 -9.59 -2.52 -9.97
C PRO A 106 -10.10 -3.00 -8.60
N ALA A 107 -10.17 -2.09 -7.63
CA ALA A 107 -10.77 -2.32 -6.33
C ALA A 107 -11.86 -1.28 -6.09
N GLN A 108 -12.98 -1.69 -5.48
CA GLN A 108 -14.07 -0.77 -5.17
C GLN A 108 -14.72 -1.07 -3.82
N ARG A 109 -15.23 -0.02 -3.19
CA ARG A 109 -15.99 -0.07 -1.93
C ARG A 109 -17.21 0.82 -2.03
N ASP A 110 -18.38 0.21 -1.87
CA ASP A 110 -19.65 0.90 -1.86
C ASP A 110 -20.03 1.32 -0.45
N ARG A 111 -20.55 2.53 -0.30
CA ARG A 111 -21.22 3.00 0.91
C ARG A 111 -22.71 2.76 0.73
N VAL A 112 -23.24 1.89 1.58
CA VAL A 112 -24.66 1.49 1.60
C VAL A 112 -25.37 2.16 2.76
N LEU A 113 -26.54 2.74 2.51
CA LEU A 113 -27.44 3.29 3.52
C LEU A 113 -28.80 2.61 3.36
N GLY A 114 -29.14 1.69 4.28
CA GLY A 114 -30.26 0.78 4.09
C GLY A 114 -30.03 -0.12 2.86
N GLN A 115 -30.97 -0.08 1.91
CA GLN A 115 -30.91 -0.81 0.65
C GLN A 115 -30.34 -0.02 -0.54
N PHE A 116 -29.88 1.22 -0.34
CA PHE A 116 -29.40 2.08 -1.42
C PHE A 116 -27.89 2.35 -1.32
N VAL A 117 -27.20 2.29 -2.46
CA VAL A 117 -25.79 2.73 -2.57
C VAL A 117 -25.78 4.24 -2.72
N VAL A 118 -25.21 4.94 -1.72
CA VAL A 118 -25.17 6.41 -1.66
C VAL A 118 -23.84 6.99 -2.14
N GLY A 119 -22.84 6.13 -2.37
CA GLY A 119 -21.55 6.52 -2.93
C GLY A 119 -20.65 5.29 -3.10
N SER A 120 -19.67 5.40 -4.00
CA SER A 120 -18.68 4.34 -4.24
C SER A 120 -17.31 4.97 -4.30
N THR A 121 -16.32 4.30 -3.70
CA THR A 121 -14.91 4.63 -3.86
C THR A 121 -14.27 3.58 -4.73
N LYS A 122 -13.60 4.01 -5.79
CA LYS A 122 -12.90 3.18 -6.78
C LYS A 122 -11.42 3.47 -6.72
N LEU A 123 -10.61 2.43 -6.86
CA LEU A 123 -9.17 2.49 -6.91
C LEU A 123 -8.68 1.59 -8.04
N LEU A 124 -7.89 2.14 -8.95
CA LEU A 124 -7.22 1.39 -10.01
C LEU A 124 -5.74 1.30 -9.67
N TYR A 125 -5.29 0.10 -9.34
CA TYR A 125 -3.90 -0.17 -8.98
C TYR A 125 -3.17 -0.90 -10.09
N ILE A 126 -1.97 -0.42 -10.44
CA ILE A 126 -1.05 -1.12 -11.34
C ILE A 126 0.07 -1.67 -10.46
N ALA A 127 0.04 -2.98 -10.22
CA ALA A 127 0.97 -3.69 -9.36
C ALA A 127 2.03 -4.40 -10.20
N TYR A 128 3.31 -4.25 -9.85
CA TYR A 128 4.38 -5.07 -10.38
C TYR A 128 4.67 -6.20 -9.39
N GLY A 129 4.22 -7.42 -9.71
CA GLY A 129 4.44 -8.59 -8.86
C GLY A 129 5.70 -9.36 -9.26
N GLU A 130 6.41 -9.87 -8.26
CA GLU A 130 7.57 -10.75 -8.41
C GLU A 130 7.36 -12.01 -7.56
N ILE A 131 7.42 -13.17 -8.21
CA ILE A 131 7.25 -14.49 -7.60
C ILE A 131 8.54 -15.27 -7.81
N SER A 132 9.16 -15.70 -6.73
CA SER A 132 10.40 -16.48 -6.75
C SER A 132 10.10 -17.92 -6.41
N ALA A 133 10.60 -18.84 -7.24
CA ALA A 133 10.49 -20.27 -7.01
C ALA A 133 11.87 -20.94 -6.99
N GLY A 134 11.95 -22.03 -6.24
CA GLY A 134 13.21 -22.68 -5.97
C GLY A 134 13.05 -23.94 -5.14
N ILE A 135 14.16 -24.36 -4.53
CA ILE A 135 14.23 -25.53 -3.66
C ILE A 135 14.67 -25.09 -2.27
N ASP A 136 13.91 -25.49 -1.25
CA ASP A 136 14.32 -25.36 0.14
C ASP A 136 15.16 -26.59 0.55
N PHE A 137 16.44 -26.35 0.82
CA PHE A 137 17.37 -27.37 1.30
C PHE A 137 17.16 -27.76 2.76
N ASN A 138 16.38 -27.00 3.55
CA ASN A 138 15.99 -27.45 4.88
C ASN A 138 15.12 -28.72 4.83
N LYS A 139 14.50 -29.00 3.67
CA LYS A 139 13.69 -30.19 3.42
C LYS A 139 14.52 -31.38 2.92
N LEU A 140 15.81 -31.19 2.60
CA LEU A 140 16.72 -32.30 2.29
C LEU A 140 17.01 -33.10 3.54
N LYS A 141 16.80 -34.42 3.47
CA LYS A 141 17.16 -35.31 4.56
C LYS A 141 18.43 -36.08 4.22
N PRO A 142 19.19 -36.57 5.22
CA PRO A 142 20.35 -37.44 4.97
C PRO A 142 20.01 -38.68 4.15
N GLU A 143 18.76 -39.16 4.27
CA GLU A 143 18.26 -40.27 3.47
C GLU A 143 18.15 -39.96 1.98
N ASP A 144 18.07 -38.69 1.55
CA ASP A 144 17.98 -38.31 0.14
C ASP A 144 19.32 -38.35 -0.60
N VAL A 145 20.41 -38.52 0.15
CA VAL A 145 21.78 -38.69 -0.36
C VAL A 145 22.19 -40.14 -0.16
N ARG A 146 22.12 -40.94 -1.23
CA ARG A 146 22.40 -42.38 -1.17
C ARG A 146 23.50 -42.73 -2.16
N GLN A 147 24.27 -43.77 -1.86
CA GLN A 147 25.09 -44.40 -2.88
C GLN A 147 24.22 -45.40 -3.66
N GLY A 148 24.01 -45.15 -4.95
CA GLY A 148 23.27 -46.04 -5.84
C GLY A 148 23.99 -47.38 -6.02
N ALA A 149 23.27 -48.39 -6.49
CA ALA A 149 23.78 -49.76 -6.68
C ALA A 149 25.02 -49.83 -7.60
N ASP A 150 25.18 -48.85 -8.48
CA ASP A 150 26.32 -48.73 -9.39
C ASP A 150 27.57 -48.11 -8.73
N GLY A 151 27.52 -47.72 -7.44
CA GLY A 151 28.59 -46.98 -6.76
C GLY A 151 28.61 -45.47 -7.04
N LYS A 152 27.59 -44.93 -7.74
CA LYS A 152 27.37 -43.50 -7.98
C LYS A 152 26.70 -42.86 -6.77
N LEU A 153 27.02 -41.60 -6.47
CA LEU A 153 26.26 -40.83 -5.50
C LEU A 153 24.96 -40.34 -6.15
N GLU A 154 23.83 -40.68 -5.56
CA GLU A 154 22.49 -40.25 -5.97
C GLU A 154 21.96 -39.22 -4.96
N ILE A 155 21.59 -38.04 -5.47
CA ILE A 155 20.99 -36.98 -4.67
C ILE A 155 19.57 -36.77 -5.19
N ARG A 156 18.59 -37.00 -4.33
CA ARG A 156 17.19 -36.62 -4.61
C ARG A 156 16.96 -35.21 -4.12
N LEU A 157 16.60 -34.33 -5.04
CA LEU A 157 16.23 -32.96 -4.68
C LEU A 157 14.77 -32.92 -4.19
N PRO A 158 14.45 -32.08 -3.19
CA PRO A 158 13.07 -31.84 -2.78
C PRO A 158 12.26 -31.24 -3.93
N ALA A 159 10.93 -31.40 -3.86
CA ALA A 159 10.03 -30.77 -4.80
C ALA A 159 10.18 -29.23 -4.78
N PRO A 160 10.15 -28.56 -5.95
CA PRO A 160 10.23 -27.11 -6.03
C PRO A 160 8.99 -26.45 -5.43
N GLU A 161 9.17 -25.29 -4.82
CA GLU A 161 8.10 -24.49 -4.24
C GLU A 161 8.27 -22.99 -4.50
N ILE A 162 7.22 -22.23 -4.20
CA ILE A 162 7.26 -20.77 -4.20
C ILE A 162 7.93 -20.33 -2.89
N LEU A 163 9.11 -19.73 -3.00
CA LEU A 163 9.90 -19.27 -1.86
C LEU A 163 9.47 -17.87 -1.40
N ASP A 164 9.14 -17.00 -2.35
CA ASP A 164 8.76 -15.62 -2.05
C ASP A 164 7.70 -15.09 -3.03
N ARG A 165 6.82 -14.22 -2.53
CA ARG A 165 5.75 -13.55 -3.26
C ARG A 165 5.70 -12.10 -2.81
N LYS A 166 6.11 -11.18 -3.67
CA LYS A 166 6.20 -9.76 -3.31
C LYS A 166 5.74 -8.83 -4.43
N ILE A 167 5.41 -7.61 -4.04
CA ILE A 167 5.14 -6.51 -4.96
C ILE A 167 6.33 -5.56 -4.92
N ASP A 168 6.80 -5.16 -6.09
CA ASP A 168 7.76 -4.07 -6.20
C ASP A 168 7.03 -2.74 -6.04
N VAL A 169 7.09 -2.18 -4.84
CA VAL A 169 6.42 -0.92 -4.49
C VAL A 169 7.00 0.26 -5.27
N GLY A 170 8.26 0.20 -5.72
CA GLY A 170 8.90 1.26 -6.50
C GLY A 170 8.41 1.33 -7.95
N ARG A 171 8.03 0.19 -8.52
CA ARG A 171 7.43 0.10 -9.87
C ARG A 171 5.91 0.14 -9.87
N SER A 172 5.28 -0.21 -8.75
CA SER A 172 3.84 -0.20 -8.61
C SER A 172 3.29 1.20 -8.33
N ARG A 173 2.08 1.50 -8.82
CA ARG A 173 1.45 2.80 -8.62
C ARG A 173 -0.06 2.73 -8.57
N VAL A 174 -0.66 3.66 -7.82
CA VAL A 174 -2.09 3.95 -7.93
C VAL A 174 -2.28 4.77 -9.19
N TYR A 175 -3.03 4.22 -10.15
CA TYR A 175 -3.31 4.88 -11.42
C TYR A 175 -4.48 5.86 -11.28
N ASP A 176 -5.53 5.45 -10.59
CA ASP A 176 -6.71 6.28 -10.35
C ASP A 176 -7.30 6.00 -8.96
N TYR A 177 -7.83 7.04 -8.32
CA TYR A 177 -8.54 6.97 -7.06
C TYR A 177 -9.68 7.98 -7.05
N ASP A 178 -10.90 7.46 -7.09
CA ASP A 178 -12.13 8.25 -7.18
C ASP A 178 -13.04 7.93 -5.99
N ARG A 179 -13.41 8.96 -5.21
CA ARG A 179 -14.37 8.86 -4.09
C ARG A 179 -15.81 9.13 -4.52
N GLY A 180 -16.08 9.16 -5.82
CA GLY A 180 -17.39 9.40 -6.40
C GLY A 180 -17.84 10.86 -6.31
N PHE A 181 -19.05 11.12 -6.81
CA PHE A 181 -19.64 12.46 -6.89
C PHE A 181 -19.66 13.16 -5.51
N LEU A 182 -19.17 14.40 -5.45
CA LEU A 182 -19.03 15.21 -4.23
C LEU A 182 -18.25 14.54 -3.08
N GLY A 183 -17.45 13.50 -3.37
CA GLY A 183 -16.73 12.75 -2.34
C GLY A 183 -17.65 11.98 -1.38
N LEU A 184 -18.84 11.60 -1.83
CA LEU A 184 -19.82 10.84 -1.03
C LEU A 184 -19.41 9.37 -0.79
N GLY A 185 -18.36 8.89 -1.46
CA GLY A 185 -17.78 7.58 -1.26
C GLY A 185 -17.13 7.40 0.13
N PRO A 186 -16.97 6.15 0.59
CA PRO A 186 -16.29 5.86 1.85
C PRO A 186 -14.79 6.16 1.77
N ASP A 187 -14.24 6.77 2.84
CA ASP A 187 -12.80 6.98 2.96
C ASP A 187 -12.12 5.66 3.32
N SER A 188 -11.79 4.88 2.28
CA SER A 188 -11.34 3.49 2.38
C SER A 188 -10.12 3.23 1.49
N GLY A 189 -9.34 4.28 1.21
CA GLY A 189 -8.15 4.22 0.36
C GLY A 189 -7.13 3.18 0.82
N PRO A 190 -6.70 3.18 2.10
CA PRO A 190 -5.76 2.19 2.61
C PRO A 190 -6.26 0.74 2.51
N GLU A 191 -7.53 0.50 2.82
CA GLU A 191 -8.13 -0.84 2.76
C GLU A 191 -8.29 -1.31 1.30
N LEU A 192 -8.68 -0.40 0.40
CA LEU A 192 -8.74 -0.67 -1.04
C LEU A 192 -7.36 -1.00 -1.61
N MET A 193 -6.33 -0.26 -1.20
CA MET A 193 -4.95 -0.50 -1.62
C MET A 193 -4.45 -1.87 -1.14
N ALA A 194 -4.65 -2.20 0.14
CA ALA A 194 -4.27 -3.51 0.68
C ALA A 194 -4.97 -4.66 -0.07
N ARG A 195 -6.27 -4.50 -0.37
CA ARG A 195 -7.04 -5.49 -1.15
C ARG A 195 -6.57 -5.59 -2.59
N ALA A 196 -6.23 -4.47 -3.23
CA ALA A 196 -5.71 -4.46 -4.60
C ALA A 196 -4.33 -5.14 -4.67
N GLN A 197 -3.48 -4.94 -3.67
CA GLN A 197 -2.18 -5.61 -3.55
C GLN A 197 -2.33 -7.12 -3.38
N GLU A 198 -3.20 -7.56 -2.48
CA GLU A 198 -3.48 -8.99 -2.28
C GLU A 198 -3.98 -9.65 -3.57
N ALA A 199 -4.99 -9.04 -4.22
CA ALA A 199 -5.52 -9.54 -5.48
C ALA A 199 -4.49 -9.51 -6.63
N ALA A 200 -3.57 -8.54 -6.65
CA ALA A 200 -2.47 -8.51 -7.61
C ALA A 200 -1.51 -9.68 -7.39
N LEU A 201 -1.08 -9.93 -6.14
CA LEU A 201 -0.20 -11.05 -5.81
C LEU A 201 -0.81 -12.38 -6.23
N ASP A 202 -2.10 -12.58 -5.99
CA ASP A 202 -2.81 -13.78 -6.40
C ASP A 202 -2.84 -13.93 -7.92
N ARG A 203 -3.14 -12.85 -8.65
CA ARG A 203 -3.19 -12.91 -10.13
C ARG A 203 -1.82 -13.20 -10.74
N VAL A 204 -0.77 -12.60 -10.21
CA VAL A 204 0.62 -12.82 -10.65
C VAL A 204 1.04 -14.26 -10.34
N THR A 205 0.70 -14.76 -9.15
CA THR A 205 1.02 -16.14 -8.72
C THR A 205 0.31 -17.16 -9.59
N GLU A 206 -0.99 -16.98 -9.82
CA GLU A 206 -1.79 -17.84 -10.69
C GLU A 206 -1.17 -17.90 -12.10
N SER A 207 -0.82 -16.75 -12.66
CA SER A 207 -0.23 -16.66 -13.99
C SER A 207 1.18 -17.28 -14.04
N ALA A 208 1.96 -17.18 -12.98
CA ALA A 208 3.26 -17.83 -12.86
C ALA A 208 3.12 -19.35 -12.84
N CYS A 209 2.16 -19.86 -12.06
CA CYS A 209 1.83 -21.29 -11.99
C CYS A 209 1.35 -21.83 -13.34
N GLN A 210 0.45 -21.11 -14.02
CA GLN A 210 -0.03 -21.48 -15.37
C GLN A 210 1.11 -21.54 -16.40
N ARG A 211 2.13 -20.71 -16.26
CA ARG A 211 3.32 -20.71 -17.12
C ARG A 211 4.38 -21.73 -16.71
N GLY A 212 4.08 -22.60 -15.75
CA GLY A 212 4.97 -23.68 -15.34
C GLY A 212 6.18 -23.22 -14.53
N LEU A 213 6.03 -22.18 -13.71
CA LEU A 213 7.12 -21.64 -12.86
C LEU A 213 7.85 -22.75 -12.07
N LEU A 214 7.12 -23.65 -11.42
CA LEU A 214 7.72 -24.73 -10.61
C LEU A 214 8.49 -25.75 -11.48
N ASN A 215 8.00 -26.05 -12.68
CA ASN A 215 8.70 -26.94 -13.61
C ASN A 215 10.04 -26.33 -14.06
N GLU A 216 10.04 -25.03 -14.37
CA GLU A 216 11.26 -24.31 -14.73
C GLU A 216 12.23 -24.23 -13.55
N ALA A 217 11.70 -23.97 -12.34
CA ALA A 217 12.49 -23.95 -11.11
C ALA A 217 13.20 -25.28 -10.85
N ASN A 218 12.51 -26.40 -11.07
CA ASN A 218 13.08 -27.74 -10.93
C ASN A 218 14.23 -27.98 -11.92
N LYS A 219 14.00 -27.69 -13.21
CA LYS A 219 15.02 -27.85 -14.27
C LYS A 219 16.26 -27.02 -13.97
N ARG A 220 16.07 -25.77 -13.55
CA ARG A 220 17.18 -24.88 -13.19
C ARG A 220 17.90 -25.34 -11.92
N ALA A 221 17.18 -25.88 -10.94
CA ALA A 221 17.80 -26.40 -9.74
C ALA A 221 18.76 -27.55 -10.04
N VAL A 222 18.36 -28.50 -10.89
CA VAL A 222 19.24 -29.59 -11.33
C VAL A 222 20.51 -29.04 -11.99
N MET A 223 20.39 -28.04 -12.87
CA MET A 223 21.54 -27.41 -13.51
C MET A 223 22.47 -26.73 -12.50
N VAL A 224 21.94 -25.90 -11.61
CA VAL A 224 22.74 -25.17 -10.62
C VAL A 224 23.43 -26.14 -9.66
N VAL A 225 22.70 -27.12 -9.12
CA VAL A 225 23.27 -28.13 -8.21
C VAL A 225 24.33 -28.97 -8.93
N SER A 226 24.12 -29.35 -10.20
CA SER A 226 25.12 -30.08 -10.98
C SER A 226 26.43 -29.28 -11.15
N GLN A 227 26.33 -27.96 -11.34
CA GLN A 227 27.50 -27.07 -11.46
C GLN A 227 28.22 -26.89 -10.12
N MET A 228 27.48 -26.78 -9.02
CA MET A 228 28.05 -26.69 -7.67
C MET A 228 28.78 -27.97 -7.24
N LEU A 229 28.31 -29.13 -7.72
CA LEU A 229 28.92 -30.44 -7.43
C LEU A 229 30.02 -30.84 -8.43
N ALA A 230 30.19 -30.12 -9.53
CA ALA A 230 31.28 -30.37 -10.47
C ALA A 230 32.70 -30.19 -9.85
N PRO A 231 33.01 -29.13 -9.08
CA PRO A 231 34.33 -28.96 -8.49
C PRO A 231 34.64 -29.97 -7.38
N THR A 232 33.64 -30.44 -6.63
CA THR A 232 33.84 -31.51 -5.63
C THR A 232 34.14 -32.85 -6.29
N GLN A 233 33.60 -33.09 -7.49
CA GLN A 233 33.93 -34.23 -8.34
C GLN A 233 35.36 -34.20 -8.88
N ALA A 234 35.95 -33.02 -9.08
CA ALA A 234 37.34 -32.89 -9.52
C ALA A 234 38.37 -33.29 -8.44
N GLY A 235 37.98 -33.28 -7.16
CA GLY A 235 38.81 -33.72 -6.04
C GLY A 235 38.63 -35.19 -5.64
N LEU A 236 37.69 -35.91 -6.25
CA LEU A 236 37.46 -37.33 -5.97
C LEU A 236 38.57 -38.19 -6.61
N PRO A 237 39.00 -39.30 -5.96
CA PRO A 237 40.02 -40.20 -6.50
C PRO A 237 39.61 -40.70 -7.89
N LYS A 238 40.59 -40.84 -8.79
CA LYS A 238 40.43 -41.34 -10.17
C LYS A 238 39.67 -42.68 -10.14
N GLY A 239 38.38 -42.66 -10.48
CA GLY A 239 37.49 -43.82 -10.43
C GLY A 239 36.09 -43.55 -9.85
N ALA A 240 35.85 -42.39 -9.23
CA ALA A 240 34.52 -42.01 -8.77
C ALA A 240 33.57 -41.77 -9.96
N LYS A 241 32.42 -42.45 -9.93
CA LYS A 241 31.38 -42.33 -10.96
C LYS A 241 30.54 -41.06 -10.74
N PRO A 242 30.00 -40.44 -11.80
CA PRO A 242 29.34 -39.13 -11.73
C PRO A 242 28.11 -39.14 -10.81
N VAL A 243 27.86 -38.00 -10.15
CA VAL A 243 26.69 -37.78 -9.29
C VAL A 243 25.43 -37.72 -10.15
N THR A 244 24.42 -38.52 -9.82
CA THR A 244 23.14 -38.52 -10.51
C THR A 244 22.12 -37.76 -9.67
N ILE A 245 21.62 -36.64 -10.20
CA ILE A 245 20.59 -35.83 -9.54
C ILE A 245 19.23 -36.28 -10.06
N ILE A 246 18.36 -36.71 -9.16
CA ILE A 246 17.00 -37.14 -9.51
C ILE A 246 16.04 -36.00 -9.14
N PRO A 247 15.42 -35.32 -10.11
CA PRO A 247 14.41 -34.30 -9.83
C PRO A 247 13.12 -34.94 -9.30
N GLN A 248 12.46 -34.26 -8.38
CA GLN A 248 11.09 -34.58 -7.99
C GLN A 248 10.10 -33.73 -8.79
N GLU A 249 8.98 -34.30 -9.20
CA GLU A 249 7.91 -33.54 -9.86
C GLU A 249 7.33 -32.50 -8.90
N PRO A 250 6.93 -31.32 -9.39
CA PRO A 250 6.31 -30.31 -8.54
C PRO A 250 5.02 -30.82 -7.91
N ASP A 251 4.84 -30.54 -6.61
CA ASP A 251 3.58 -30.80 -5.94
C ASP A 251 2.51 -29.82 -6.48
N PRO A 252 1.37 -30.31 -7.02
CA PRO A 252 0.27 -29.44 -7.44
C PRO A 252 -0.29 -28.57 -6.30
N ALA A 253 -0.12 -28.94 -5.03
CA ALA A 253 -0.51 -28.11 -3.89
C ALA A 253 0.38 -26.88 -3.68
N ALA A 254 1.63 -26.89 -4.18
CA ALA A 254 2.56 -25.77 -4.08
C ALA A 254 2.22 -24.60 -5.03
N CYS A 255 1.29 -24.82 -5.95
CA CYS A 255 0.75 -23.81 -6.85
C CYS A 255 -0.77 -23.66 -6.62
N PRO A 256 -1.19 -22.83 -5.65
CA PRO A 256 -2.60 -22.55 -5.48
C PRO A 256 -3.11 -21.79 -6.71
N ILE A 257 -3.87 -22.47 -7.55
CA ILE A 257 -4.66 -21.81 -8.59
C ILE A 257 -5.72 -21.02 -7.85
N ALA A 258 -5.49 -19.71 -7.66
CA ALA A 258 -6.44 -18.85 -6.97
C ALA A 258 -7.81 -18.94 -7.66
N LYS A 259 -8.87 -19.03 -6.86
CA LYS A 259 -10.26 -18.98 -7.32
C LYS A 259 -10.42 -17.72 -8.20
N PRO A 260 -11.11 -17.78 -9.36
CA PRO A 260 -11.25 -16.62 -10.23
C PRO A 260 -11.84 -15.46 -9.42
N ILE A 261 -11.00 -14.45 -9.19
CA ILE A 261 -11.42 -13.19 -8.60
C ILE A 261 -12.18 -12.52 -9.73
N ASN A 262 -13.51 -12.52 -9.69
CA ASN A 262 -14.29 -11.70 -10.62
C ASN A 262 -13.92 -10.24 -10.31
N PRO A 263 -13.16 -9.53 -11.16
CA PRO A 263 -13.01 -8.10 -10.97
C PRO A 263 -14.42 -7.50 -11.04
N PRO A 264 -14.73 -6.46 -10.25
CA PRO A 264 -15.95 -5.69 -10.48
C PRO A 264 -15.95 -5.27 -11.95
N ALA A 265 -17.03 -5.60 -12.66
CA ALA A 265 -17.12 -5.45 -14.11
C ALA A 265 -16.67 -4.04 -14.51
N ILE A 266 -15.55 -3.96 -15.22
CA ILE A 266 -15.15 -2.75 -15.93
C ILE A 266 -16.11 -2.68 -17.11
N ASN A 267 -17.23 -1.98 -16.97
CA ASN A 267 -18.05 -1.62 -18.12
C ASN A 267 -17.17 -0.73 -19.02
N PRO A 268 -16.83 -1.16 -20.24
CA PRO A 268 -16.08 -0.28 -21.15
C PRO A 268 -16.92 0.97 -21.43
N PRO A 269 -16.29 2.15 -21.62
CA PRO A 269 -17.01 3.32 -22.10
C PRO A 269 -17.69 2.95 -23.42
N ALA A 270 -18.98 3.26 -23.54
CA ALA A 270 -19.80 2.95 -24.71
C ALA A 270 -19.09 3.39 -25.99
N THR A 271 -18.59 2.43 -26.74
CA THR A 271 -18.06 2.67 -28.09
C THR A 271 -19.25 2.91 -29.00
N ASN A 272 -19.33 4.11 -29.57
CA ASN A 272 -20.31 4.44 -30.60
C ASN A 272 -20.21 3.41 -31.76
N PRO A 273 -21.35 2.99 -32.35
CA PRO A 273 -21.35 1.99 -33.40
C PRO A 273 -20.57 2.47 -34.64
N PRO A 274 -19.86 1.57 -35.33
CA PRO A 274 -19.13 1.91 -36.54
C PRO A 274 -20.10 2.31 -37.66
N ALA A 275 -19.73 3.36 -38.39
CA ALA A 275 -20.45 3.83 -39.56
C ALA A 275 -20.55 2.72 -40.62
N THR A 276 -21.77 2.43 -41.04
CA THR A 276 -22.12 1.49 -42.10
C THR A 276 -21.49 1.92 -43.43
N ALA A 277 -20.60 1.11 -44.00
CA ALA A 277 -20.21 1.22 -45.40
C ALA A 277 -21.23 0.50 -46.29
N PRO A 278 -21.58 1.03 -47.48
CA PRO A 278 -22.58 0.43 -48.35
C PRO A 278 -21.99 -0.73 -49.17
N ASN A 279 -22.70 -1.85 -49.19
CA ASN A 279 -22.44 -2.98 -50.08
C ASN A 279 -22.76 -2.61 -51.53
N GLY A 280 -21.76 -2.64 -52.40
CA GLY A 280 -21.90 -2.53 -53.85
C GLY A 280 -21.60 -3.88 -54.51
N ALA A 281 -22.58 -4.39 -55.25
CA ALA A 281 -22.65 -5.68 -55.93
C ALA A 281 -21.45 -6.02 -56.83
N ALA A 282 -21.03 -7.29 -56.80
CA ALA A 282 -20.20 -7.91 -57.82
C ALA A 282 -21.13 -8.67 -58.79
N ASP A 283 -21.31 -8.11 -59.99
CA ASP A 283 -21.87 -8.81 -61.15
C ASP A 283 -20.76 -9.63 -61.82
N ALA A 284 -21.00 -10.94 -61.98
CA ALA A 284 -20.22 -11.84 -62.82
C ALA A 284 -21.11 -12.26 -64.00
N PRO A 285 -20.67 -12.14 -65.28
CA PRO A 285 -21.45 -12.67 -66.39
C PRO A 285 -21.09 -14.13 -66.69
N ALA A 286 -22.14 -14.90 -66.92
CA ALA A 286 -22.15 -16.29 -67.32
C ALA A 286 -21.51 -16.51 -68.71
N ALA A 287 -20.76 -17.62 -68.83
CA ALA A 287 -20.36 -18.19 -70.12
C ALA A 287 -21.54 -18.93 -70.77
N PRO A 288 -21.75 -18.84 -72.10
CA PRO A 288 -22.71 -19.68 -72.79
C PRO A 288 -22.06 -20.98 -73.28
N ALA A 289 -22.86 -22.04 -73.28
CA ALA A 289 -22.55 -23.33 -73.88
C ALA A 289 -23.11 -23.43 -75.30
N GLN A 290 -22.42 -24.23 -76.13
CA GLN A 290 -22.82 -24.81 -77.43
C GLN A 290 -22.73 -23.83 -78.63
N SER A 291 -22.22 -24.21 -79.81
CA SER A 291 -22.10 -25.50 -80.51
C SER A 291 -20.89 -25.53 -81.44
#